data_AF-A0A7X8KSB3-F1
#
_entry.id   AF-A0A7X8KSB3-F1
#
_cell.length_a   1.000
_cell.length_b   1.000
_cell.length_c   1.000
_cell.angle_alpha   90.00
_cell.angle_beta   90.00
_cell.angle_gamma   90.00
#
_symmetry.space_group_name_H-M   'P 1'
#
loop_
_entity.id
_entity.type
_entity.pdbx_description
1 polymer ?
#
loop_
_entity_poly.entity_id
_entity_poly.type
_entity_poly.pdbx_seq_one_letter_code
_entity_poly.pdbx_strand_id
1 'polypeptide(L)'
;MIIRESEVVKRLVEKGLIIVSGLAIGCDTIAYKVCLETGGKTIVILPSQINNIYPAKNRELAEEIVNKGGLLLSKYYKDPSSKSEAINRFIQRDRLQAMFANQ
;
A
#
# COMPACT_ATOMS: atom_id res chain seq x y z
N MET A 1 14.31 -10.95 -8.00
CA MET A 1 13.63 -9.87 -7.25
C MET A 1 12.12 -9.78 -7.54
N ILE A 2 11.51 -10.75 -8.23
CA ILE A 2 10.04 -10.85 -8.29
C ILE A 2 9.61 -12.15 -7.57
N ILE A 3 10.29 -13.26 -7.86
CA ILE A 3 9.99 -14.58 -7.31
C ILE A 3 10.07 -14.61 -5.77
N ARG A 4 11.08 -13.98 -5.16
CA ARG A 4 11.28 -14.01 -3.70
C ARG A 4 10.16 -13.27 -2.97
N GLU A 5 9.82 -12.08 -3.45
CA GLU A 5 8.78 -11.20 -2.92
C GLU A 5 7.42 -11.90 -3.00
N SER A 6 7.12 -12.50 -4.15
CA SER A 6 5.89 -13.29 -4.33
C SER A 6 5.82 -14.47 -3.38
N GLU A 7 6.90 -15.24 -3.22
CA GLU A 7 6.90 -16.42 -2.35
C GLU A 7 6.74 -16.04 -0.87
N VAL A 8 7.42 -14.98 -0.41
CA VAL A 8 7.27 -14.48 0.96
C VAL A 8 5.84 -14.04 1.22
N VAL A 9 5.27 -13.23 0.33
CA VAL A 9 3.90 -12.70 0.50
C VAL A 9 2.88 -13.83 0.51
N LYS A 10 2.97 -14.78 -0.43
CA LYS A 10 2.09 -15.94 -0.46
C LYS A 10 2.10 -16.69 0.87
N ARG A 11 3.29 -16.99 1.42
CA ARG A 11 3.42 -17.69 2.71
C ARG A 11 2.85 -16.89 3.89
N LEU A 12 2.93 -15.56 3.85
CA LEU A 12 2.35 -14.71 4.91
C LEU A 12 0.82 -14.71 4.82
N VAL A 13 0.25 -14.60 3.62
CA VAL A 13 -1.19 -14.64 3.40
C VAL A 13 -1.79 -15.99 3.75
N GLU A 14 -1.12 -17.10 3.41
CA GLU A 14 -1.53 -18.46 3.80
C GLU A 14 -1.60 -18.64 5.32
N LYS A 15 -0.83 -17.85 6.08
CA LYS A 15 -0.89 -17.80 7.55
C LYS A 15 -1.98 -16.86 8.09
N GLY A 16 -2.79 -16.26 7.21
CA GLY A 16 -3.86 -15.34 7.58
C GLY A 16 -3.38 -13.92 7.90
N LEU A 17 -2.14 -13.56 7.56
CA LEU A 17 -1.61 -12.22 7.81
C LEU A 17 -2.11 -11.22 6.76
N ILE A 18 -2.31 -9.98 7.20
CA ILE A 18 -2.68 -8.85 6.36
C ILE A 18 -1.41 -8.16 5.87
N ILE A 19 -1.35 -7.85 4.57
CA ILE A 19 -0.20 -7.16 3.99
C ILE A 19 -0.35 -5.64 4.14
N VAL A 20 0.66 -4.95 4.67
CA VAL A 20 0.70 -3.49 4.77
C VAL A 20 1.60 -2.92 3.67
N SER A 21 1.11 -1.96 2.89
CA SER A 21 1.82 -1.42 1.72
C SER A 21 1.65 0.11 1.57
N GLY A 22 2.52 0.73 0.77
CA GLY A 22 2.51 2.17 0.47
C GLY A 22 2.14 2.48 -0.98
N LEU A 23 1.75 1.44 -1.74
CA LEU A 23 1.41 1.51 -3.16
C LEU A 23 2.52 2.00 -4.08
N ALA A 24 3.77 1.89 -3.64
CA ALA A 24 4.91 2.26 -4.47
C ALA A 24 5.06 1.32 -5.68
N ILE A 25 5.81 1.78 -6.68
CA ILE A 25 6.15 0.98 -7.85
C ILE A 25 7.19 -0.06 -7.42
N GLY A 26 7.06 -1.31 -7.88
CA GLY A 26 8.01 -2.39 -7.58
C GLY A 26 7.47 -3.33 -6.51
N CYS A 27 8.22 -3.52 -5.42
CA CYS A 27 7.92 -4.51 -4.38
C CYS A 27 6.50 -4.38 -3.82
N ASP A 28 6.04 -3.16 -3.53
CA ASP A 28 4.69 -2.87 -3.05
C ASP A 28 3.61 -3.35 -4.04
N THR A 29 3.81 -3.08 -5.33
CA THR A 29 2.89 -3.52 -6.39
C THR A 29 2.87 -5.04 -6.51
N ILE A 30 4.03 -5.71 -6.39
CA ILE A 30 4.14 -7.17 -6.45
C ILE A 30 3.46 -7.81 -5.23
N ALA A 31 3.74 -7.30 -4.04
CA ALA A 31 3.16 -7.80 -2.80
C ALA A 31 1.64 -7.70 -2.80
N TYR A 32 1.10 -6.57 -3.25
CA TYR A 32 -0.33 -6.43 -3.46
C TYR A 32 -0.90 -7.48 -4.43
N LYS A 33 -0.31 -7.62 -5.63
CA LYS A 33 -0.85 -8.53 -6.66
C LYS A 33 -0.93 -9.96 -6.14
N VAL A 34 0.14 -10.42 -5.52
CA VAL A 34 0.21 -11.76 -4.95
C VAL A 34 -0.74 -11.92 -3.78
N CYS A 35 -0.87 -10.90 -2.92
CA CYS A 35 -1.84 -10.90 -1.84
C CYS A 35 -3.26 -11.12 -2.36
N LEU A 36 -3.64 -10.43 -3.45
CA LEU A 36 -4.96 -10.61 -4.03
C LEU A 36 -5.15 -11.95 -4.73
N GLU A 37 -4.15 -12.40 -5.49
CA GLU A 37 -4.19 -13.70 -6.17
C GLU A 37 -4.32 -14.86 -5.17
N THR A 38 -3.84 -14.67 -3.94
CA THR A 38 -3.91 -15.65 -2.85
C THR A 38 -5.13 -15.45 -1.94
N GLY A 39 -6.03 -14.51 -2.26
CA GLY A 39 -7.26 -14.24 -1.49
C GLY A 39 -7.02 -13.52 -0.16
N GLY A 40 -5.83 -12.97 0.06
CA GLY A 40 -5.48 -12.18 1.23
C GLY A 40 -6.06 -10.76 1.18
N LYS A 41 -5.89 -10.04 2.29
CA LYS A 41 -6.28 -8.64 2.43
C LYS A 41 -5.06 -7.75 2.58
N THR A 42 -5.19 -6.51 2.11
CA THR A 42 -4.13 -5.49 2.16
C THR A 42 -4.65 -4.20 2.80
N ILE A 43 -3.79 -3.56 3.59
CA ILE A 43 -3.94 -2.19 4.06
C ILE A 43 -2.92 -1.32 3.33
N VAL A 44 -3.36 -0.24 2.69
CA VAL A 44 -2.49 0.71 2.01
C VAL A 44 -2.52 2.06 2.68
N ILE A 45 -1.34 2.57 3.01
CA ILE A 45 -1.18 3.91 3.58
C ILE A 45 -0.68 4.85 2.49
N LEU A 46 -1.47 5.86 2.16
CA LEU A 46 -1.21 6.79 1.08
C LEU A 46 -0.41 8.02 1.56
N PRO A 47 0.56 8.51 0.76
CA PRO A 47 1.22 9.80 0.99
C PRO A 47 0.38 10.99 0.47
N SER A 48 -0.70 10.71 -0.26
CA SER A 48 -1.60 11.67 -0.89
C SER A 48 -3.00 11.60 -0.30
N GLN A 49 -3.89 12.52 -0.71
CA GLN A 49 -5.31 12.46 -0.34
C GLN A 49 -6.02 11.25 -0.96
N ILE A 50 -7.09 10.77 -0.32
CA ILE A 50 -7.80 9.54 -0.73
C ILE A 50 -8.33 9.62 -2.18
N ASN A 51 -8.71 10.82 -2.63
CA ASN A 51 -9.26 11.05 -3.98
C ASN A 51 -8.18 11.31 -5.04
N ASN A 52 -6.92 11.47 -4.65
CA ASN A 52 -5.80 11.76 -5.54
C ASN A 52 -4.69 10.71 -5.32
N ILE A 53 -4.93 9.50 -5.79
CA ILE A 53 -3.99 8.38 -5.65
C ILE A 53 -2.66 8.73 -6.31
N TYR A 54 -1.57 8.52 -5.57
CA TYR A 54 -0.21 8.69 -6.09
C TYR A 54 0.61 7.40 -5.92
N PRO A 55 1.27 6.92 -6.99
CA PRO A 55 1.26 7.47 -8.35
C PRO A 55 -0.08 7.22 -9.05
N ALA A 56 -0.49 8.13 -9.95
CA ALA A 56 -1.81 8.08 -10.61
C ALA A 56 -2.09 6.76 -11.35
N LYS A 57 -1.05 6.13 -11.90
CA LYS A 57 -1.14 4.82 -12.57
C LYS A 57 -1.59 3.66 -11.67
N ASN A 58 -1.51 3.83 -10.35
CA ASN A 58 -1.95 2.82 -9.38
C ASN A 58 -3.38 3.10 -8.88
N ARG A 59 -4.16 3.96 -9.56
CA ARG A 59 -5.53 4.26 -9.19
C ARG A 59 -6.45 3.03 -9.27
N GLU A 60 -6.44 2.33 -10.40
CA GLU A 60 -7.24 1.10 -10.58
C GLU A 60 -6.88 0.05 -9.52
N LEU A 61 -5.60 -0.02 -9.19
CA LEU A 61 -5.07 -0.90 -8.16
C LEU A 61 -5.61 -0.52 -6.77
N ALA A 62 -5.65 0.77 -6.43
CA ALA A 62 -6.27 1.26 -5.20
C ALA A 62 -7.77 0.93 -5.11
N GLU A 63 -8.49 1.06 -6.21
CA GLU A 63 -9.92 0.71 -6.28
C GLU A 63 -10.15 -0.79 -6.10
N GLU A 64 -9.33 -1.63 -6.72
CA GLU A 64 -9.40 -3.09 -6.57
C GLU A 64 -9.11 -3.55 -5.12
N ILE A 65 -8.19 -2.89 -4.40
CA ILE A 65 -7.96 -3.16 -2.96
C ILE A 65 -9.26 -3.05 -2.17
N VAL A 66 -10.01 -1.96 -2.37
CA VAL A 66 -11.26 -1.72 -1.64
C VAL A 66 -12.33 -2.74 -2.05
N ASN A 67 -12.45 -3.01 -3.35
CA ASN A 67 -13.43 -3.96 -3.88
C ASN A 67 -13.22 -5.39 -3.36
N LYS A 68 -11.98 -5.77 -3.03
CA LYS A 68 -11.64 -7.07 -2.44
C LYS A 68 -11.62 -7.08 -0.90
N GLY A 69 -12.16 -6.03 -0.27
CA GLY A 69 -12.30 -5.95 1.19
C GLY A 69 -10.99 -5.58 1.92
N GLY A 70 -10.04 -4.96 1.22
CA GLY A 70 -8.89 -4.28 1.81
C GLY A 70 -9.24 -2.87 2.26
N LEU A 71 -8.22 -2.11 2.65
CA LEU A 71 -8.37 -0.78 3.23
C LEU A 71 -7.36 0.21 2.65
N LEU A 72 -7.84 1.41 2.32
CA LEU A 72 -7.00 2.57 2.00
C LEU A 72 -7.04 3.57 3.17
N LEU A 73 -5.88 4.01 3.62
CA LEU A 73 -5.71 5.00 4.68
C LEU A 73 -4.95 6.21 4.16
N SER A 74 -5.46 7.40 4.44
CA SER A 74 -4.71 8.64 4.25
C SER A 74 -4.97 9.57 5.42
N LYS A 75 -3.92 10.28 5.85
CA LYS A 75 -4.02 11.36 6.84
C LYS A 75 -4.10 12.76 6.22
N TYR A 76 -4.10 12.84 4.88
CA TYR A 76 -4.02 14.09 4.16
C TYR A 76 -5.35 14.37 3.45
N TYR A 77 -5.89 15.56 3.67
CA TYR A 77 -7.13 16.05 3.05
C TYR A 77 -6.89 17.17 2.03
N LYS A 78 -5.62 17.54 1.82
CA LYS A 78 -5.16 18.55 0.86
C LYS A 78 -3.92 18.06 0.14
N ASP A 79 -3.70 18.51 -1.09
CA ASP A 79 -2.46 18.30 -1.81
C ASP A 79 -1.28 19.00 -1.10
N PRO A 80 -0.03 18.53 -1.29
CA PRO A 80 1.13 19.17 -0.68
C PRO A 80 1.32 20.59 -1.22
N SER A 81 1.55 21.54 -0.32
CA SER A 81 1.81 22.96 -0.63
C SER A 81 3.20 23.20 -1.23
N SER A 82 4.12 22.24 -1.06
CA SER A 82 5.49 22.34 -1.57
C SER A 82 6.08 20.96 -1.88
N LYS A 83 7.16 20.94 -2.68
CA LYS A 83 7.93 19.73 -2.95
C LYS A 83 8.55 19.14 -1.68
N SER A 84 9.01 19.99 -0.76
CA SER A 84 9.56 19.55 0.52
C SER A 84 8.50 18.84 1.37
N GLU A 85 7.30 19.42 1.43
CA GLU A 85 6.15 18.78 2.09
C GLU A 85 5.84 17.43 1.44
N ALA A 86 5.74 17.37 0.11
CA ALA A 86 5.46 16.13 -0.61
C ALA A 86 6.45 15.01 -0.24
N ILE A 87 7.76 15.31 -0.21
CA ILE A 87 8.80 14.34 0.20
C ILE A 87 8.60 13.91 1.66
N ASN A 88 8.38 14.85 2.56
CA ASN A 88 8.13 14.54 3.97
C ASN A 88 6.91 13.63 4.17
N ARG A 89 5.89 13.75 3.31
CA ARG A 89 4.70 12.89 3.39
C ARG A 89 5.02 11.41 3.15
N PHE A 90 5.98 11.09 2.26
CA PHE A 90 6.45 9.71 2.04
C PHE A 90 7.15 9.16 3.28
N ILE A 91 8.07 9.92 3.87
CA ILE A 91 8.79 9.52 5.09
C ILE A 91 7.81 9.24 6.24
N GLN A 92 6.82 10.12 6.41
CA GLN A 92 5.82 9.94 7.45
C GLN A 92 4.87 8.76 7.19
N ARG A 93 4.57 8.46 5.92
CA ARG A 93 3.81 7.26 5.53
C ARG A 93 4.59 6.00 5.89
N ASP A 94 5.89 5.93 5.56
CA ASP A 94 6.71 4.74 5.82
C ASP A 94 6.76 4.41 7.32
N ARG A 95 6.82 5.43 8.17
CA ARG A 95 6.71 5.27 9.63
C ARG A 95 5.37 4.63 10.04
N LEU A 96 4.26 5.04 9.43
CA LEU A 96 2.95 4.46 9.71
C LEU A 96 2.87 3.01 9.22
N GLN A 97 3.44 2.69 8.05
CA GLN A 97 3.47 1.31 7.55
C GLN A 97 4.15 0.38 8.55
N ALA A 98 5.30 0.79 9.08
CA ALA A 98 6.02 0.03 10.11
C ALA A 98 5.19 -0.12 11.41
N MET A 99 4.45 0.92 11.80
CA MET A 99 3.59 0.87 12.99
C MET A 99 2.41 -0.11 12.83
N PHE A 100 1.78 -0.15 11.65
CA PHE A 100 0.65 -1.04 11.38
C PHE A 100 1.07 -2.50 11.14
N ALA A 101 2.32 -2.75 10.74
CA ALA A 101 2.83 -4.10 10.49
C ALA A 101 3.09 -4.92 11.77
N ASN A 102 3.03 -4.31 12.96
CA ASN A 102 3.32 -4.93 14.25
C ASN A 102 2.07 -5.28 15.07
N GLN A 103 0.89 -5.35 14.45
CA GLN A 103 -0.39 -5.62 15.12
C GLN A 103 -1.06 -6.88 14.60
#